data_AF-A0A535XJ03-F1
#
_entry.id   AF-A0A535XJ03-F1
#
_cell.length_a   1.000
_cell.length_b   1.000
_cell.length_c   1.000
_cell.angle_alpha   90.00
_cell.angle_beta   90.00
_cell.angle_gamma   90.00
#
_symmetry.space_group_name_H-M   'P 1'
#
loop_
_entity.id
_entity.type
_entity.pdbx_description
1 polymer ?
#
loop_
_entity_poly.entity_id
_entity_poly.type
_entity_poly.pdbx_seq_one_letter_code
_entity_poly.pdbx_strand_id
1 'polypeptide(L)'
;MASTDVEEKSYRAMVSEQTDEQIDRWAGDLFTDFAKRMGVGTAIAAFCSAAKLDERGFQRAFLVGGGPDHVIGIDTAGQLAAPIFELPKAVGGLRRIDPEAREKLVDFLVGQREVMSYTP
;
A
#
# COMPACT_ATOMS: atom_id res chain seq x y z
N MET A 1 -25.71 -6.08 2.74
CA MET A 1 -24.83 -4.89 2.83
C MET A 1 -24.48 -4.51 4.27
N ALA A 2 -25.38 -4.64 5.26
CA ALA A 2 -25.05 -4.29 6.66
C ALA A 2 -23.94 -5.17 7.30
N SER A 3 -23.84 -6.46 6.96
CA SER A 3 -22.79 -7.36 7.53
C SER A 3 -21.39 -6.93 7.11
N THR A 4 -21.17 -6.65 5.82
CA THR A 4 -19.86 -6.28 5.27
C THR A 4 -19.35 -4.94 5.81
N ASP A 5 -20.25 -3.98 6.05
CA ASP A 5 -19.91 -2.67 6.63
C ASP A 5 -19.50 -2.78 8.11
N VAL A 6 -20.18 -3.66 8.87
CA VAL A 6 -19.82 -3.97 10.27
C VAL A 6 -18.48 -4.70 10.33
N GLU A 7 -18.24 -5.66 9.43
CA GLU A 7 -16.96 -6.38 9.30
C GLU A 7 -15.82 -5.43 8.94
N GLU A 8 -16.03 -4.50 8.01
CA GLU A 8 -15.04 -3.49 7.64
C GLU A 8 -14.67 -2.58 8.82
N LYS A 9 -15.68 -2.05 9.54
CA LYS A 9 -15.46 -1.20 10.72
C LYS A 9 -14.69 -1.93 11.82
N SER A 10 -15.04 -3.20 12.05
CA SER A 10 -14.38 -4.05 13.04
C SER A 10 -12.93 -4.31 12.66
N TYR A 11 -12.67 -4.61 11.38
CA TYR A 11 -11.32 -4.80 10.87
C TYR A 11 -10.49 -3.51 10.94
N ARG A 12 -11.07 -2.38 10.56
CA ARG A 12 -10.42 -1.07 10.67
C ARG A 12 -10.03 -0.74 12.11
N ALA A 13 -10.92 -0.99 13.06
CA ALA A 13 -10.62 -0.77 14.48
C ALA A 13 -9.41 -1.60 14.92
N MET A 14 -9.41 -2.90 14.60
CA MET A 14 -8.29 -3.80 14.92
C MET A 14 -6.97 -3.34 14.29
N VAL A 15 -6.96 -2.99 13.00
CA VAL A 15 -5.74 -2.50 12.32
C VAL A 15 -5.27 -1.18 12.93
N SER A 16 -6.19 -0.29 13.29
CA SER A 16 -5.87 1.03 13.85
C SER A 16 -5.31 0.96 15.27
N GLU A 17 -5.54 -0.13 16.01
CA GLU A 17 -4.97 -0.37 17.34
C GLU A 17 -3.51 -0.85 17.29
N GLN A 18 -3.01 -1.25 16.12
CA GLN A 18 -1.64 -1.76 15.98
C GLN A 18 -0.58 -0.66 16.03
N THR A 19 0.65 -1.04 16.34
CA THR A 19 1.80 -0.12 16.28
C THR A 19 2.10 0.29 14.84
N ASP A 20 2.80 1.41 14.66
CA ASP A 20 3.19 1.86 13.32
C ASP A 20 4.06 0.82 12.61
N GLU A 21 4.97 0.16 13.32
CA GLU A 21 5.83 -0.88 12.76
C GLU A 21 5.03 -2.10 12.27
N GLN A 22 3.95 -2.46 12.97
CA GLN A 22 3.08 -3.56 12.58
C GLN A 22 2.25 -3.21 11.35
N ILE A 23 1.71 -2.00 11.30
CA ILE A 23 0.97 -1.48 10.13
C ILE A 23 1.89 -1.44 8.92
N ASP A 24 3.13 -0.98 9.08
CA ASP A 24 4.11 -0.89 7.98
C ASP A 24 4.48 -2.29 7.45
N ARG A 25 4.66 -3.26 8.36
CA ARG A 25 4.92 -4.65 7.98
C ARG A 25 3.75 -5.23 7.19
N TRP A 26 2.54 -5.11 7.71
CA TRP A 26 1.34 -5.59 7.02
C TRP A 26 1.13 -4.89 5.68
N ALA A 27 1.34 -3.57 5.60
CA ALA A 27 1.22 -2.85 4.34
C ALA A 27 2.25 -3.34 3.31
N GLY A 28 3.49 -3.59 3.71
CA GLY A 28 4.53 -4.14 2.83
C GLY A 28 4.22 -5.57 2.35
N ASP A 29 3.77 -6.43 3.25
CA ASP A 29 3.36 -7.80 2.94
C ASP A 29 2.16 -7.80 1.97
N LEU A 30 1.12 -7.00 2.26
CA LEU A 30 -0.05 -6.83 1.40
C LEU A 30 0.37 -6.33 0.03
N PHE A 31 1.25 -5.33 -0.05
CA PHE A 31 1.67 -4.77 -1.34
C PHE A 31 2.33 -5.84 -2.21
N THR A 32 3.22 -6.64 -1.61
CA THR A 32 3.91 -7.74 -2.28
C THR A 32 2.93 -8.81 -2.76
N ASP A 33 2.03 -9.26 -1.90
CA ASP A 33 1.09 -10.34 -2.21
C ASP A 33 -0.02 -9.91 -3.17
N PHE A 34 -0.48 -8.67 -3.06
CA PHE A 34 -1.40 -8.07 -4.02
C PHE A 34 -0.73 -8.02 -5.40
N ALA A 35 0.49 -7.50 -5.51
CA ALA A 35 1.19 -7.44 -6.80
C ALA A 35 1.39 -8.82 -7.44
N LYS A 36 1.66 -9.87 -6.64
CA LYS A 36 1.74 -11.26 -7.13
C LYS A 36 0.40 -11.80 -7.65
N ARG A 37 -0.72 -11.45 -7.00
CA ARG A 37 -2.06 -11.99 -7.32
C ARG A 37 -2.77 -11.22 -8.43
N MET A 38 -2.61 -9.91 -8.47
CA MET A 38 -3.41 -9.01 -9.33
C MET A 38 -2.57 -8.19 -10.32
N GLY A 39 -1.24 -8.31 -10.25
CA GLY A 39 -0.30 -7.54 -11.07
C GLY A 39 0.21 -6.27 -10.40
N VAL A 40 1.44 -5.88 -10.76
CA VAL A 40 2.17 -4.74 -10.18
C VAL A 40 1.43 -3.42 -10.40
N GLY A 41 1.01 -3.12 -11.63
CA GLY A 41 0.31 -1.86 -11.95
C GLY A 41 -0.97 -1.69 -11.14
N THR A 42 -1.76 -2.76 -11.01
CA THR A 42 -2.98 -2.78 -10.19
C THR A 42 -2.69 -2.53 -8.72
N ALA A 43 -1.66 -3.18 -8.16
CA ALA A 43 -1.28 -2.99 -6.77
C ALA A 43 -0.77 -1.56 -6.50
N ILE A 44 0.03 -1.00 -7.41
CA ILE A 44 0.49 0.39 -7.34
C ILE A 44 -0.70 1.34 -7.39
N ALA A 45 -1.64 1.14 -8.31
CA ALA A 45 -2.84 1.96 -8.43
C ALA A 45 -3.70 1.92 -7.16
N ALA A 46 -3.88 0.73 -6.55
CA ALA A 46 -4.62 0.59 -5.30
C ALA A 46 -3.94 1.30 -4.13
N PHE A 47 -2.61 1.18 -4.02
CA PHE A 47 -1.83 1.92 -3.02
C PHE A 47 -1.93 3.43 -3.25
N CYS A 48 -1.80 3.89 -4.49
CA CYS A 48 -1.94 5.31 -4.85
C CYS A 48 -3.33 5.84 -4.47
N SER A 49 -4.39 5.08 -4.75
CA SER A 49 -5.76 5.47 -4.40
C SER A 49 -5.93 5.64 -2.89
N ALA A 50 -5.43 4.69 -2.08
CA ALA A 50 -5.51 4.77 -0.62
C ALA A 50 -4.64 5.90 -0.05
N ALA A 51 -3.43 6.07 -0.59
CA ALA A 51 -2.49 7.10 -0.16
C ALA A 51 -2.77 8.49 -0.74
N LYS A 52 -3.76 8.61 -1.64
CA LYS A 52 -4.08 9.83 -2.39
C LYS A 52 -2.87 10.38 -3.15
N LEU A 53 -2.09 9.48 -3.75
CA LEU A 53 -0.92 9.81 -4.57
C LEU A 53 -1.28 9.75 -6.05
N ASP A 54 -0.69 10.65 -6.83
CA ASP A 54 -0.55 10.47 -8.27
C ASP A 54 0.72 9.64 -8.57
N GLU A 55 1.00 9.39 -9.85
CA GLU A 55 2.16 8.59 -10.27
C GLU A 55 3.50 9.19 -9.78
N ARG A 56 3.61 10.53 -9.81
CA ARG A 56 4.79 11.24 -9.33
C ARG A 56 4.92 11.14 -7.81
N GLY A 57 3.81 11.20 -7.10
CA GLY A 57 3.72 10.98 -5.66
C GLY A 57 4.17 9.58 -5.28
N PHE A 58 3.74 8.56 -6.02
CA PHE A 58 4.21 7.20 -5.84
C PHE A 58 5.71 7.08 -6.10
N GLN A 59 6.20 7.61 -7.22
CA GLN A 59 7.63 7.58 -7.53
C GLN A 59 8.45 8.27 -6.44
N ARG A 60 8.01 9.42 -5.94
CA ARG A 60 8.65 10.12 -4.82
C ARG A 60 8.66 9.27 -3.55
N ALA A 61 7.54 8.65 -3.18
CA ALA A 61 7.47 7.76 -2.03
C ALA A 61 8.45 6.59 -2.20
N PHE A 62 8.42 5.90 -3.33
CA PHE A 62 9.31 4.78 -3.64
C PHE A 62 10.80 5.18 -3.50
N LEU A 63 11.22 6.28 -4.11
CA LEU A 63 12.59 6.78 -4.06
C LEU A 63 13.02 7.19 -2.64
N VAL A 64 12.20 7.99 -1.95
CA VAL A 64 12.46 8.39 -0.56
C VAL A 64 12.50 7.17 0.37
N GLY A 65 11.76 6.12 0.03
CA GLY A 65 11.77 4.81 0.66
C GLY A 65 13.08 4.03 0.53
N GLY A 66 13.96 4.43 -0.39
CA GLY A 66 15.20 3.74 -0.77
C GLY A 66 15.05 2.83 -1.99
N GLY A 67 13.96 2.99 -2.76
CA GLY A 67 13.75 2.30 -4.03
C GLY A 67 14.75 2.76 -5.08
N PRO A 68 15.35 1.85 -5.87
CA PRO A 68 16.31 2.25 -6.90
C PRO A 68 15.61 3.04 -8.02
N ASP A 69 16.18 4.16 -8.44
CA ASP A 69 15.60 5.03 -9.45
C ASP A 69 15.48 4.40 -10.84
N HIS A 70 16.45 3.57 -11.22
CA HIS A 70 16.52 2.91 -12.51
C HIS A 70 15.58 1.71 -12.66
N VAL A 71 14.86 1.32 -11.59
CA VAL A 71 13.92 0.18 -11.63
C VAL A 71 12.45 0.59 -11.62
N ILE A 72 12.15 1.88 -11.45
CA ILE A 72 10.78 2.40 -11.53
C ILE A 72 10.57 3.07 -12.88
N GLY A 73 9.45 2.76 -13.53
CA GLY A 73 9.14 3.29 -14.85
C GLY A 73 7.71 3.04 -15.26
N ILE A 74 7.45 3.24 -16.56
CA ILE A 74 6.15 2.99 -17.19
C ILE A 74 6.27 1.72 -18.05
N ASP A 75 5.34 0.78 -17.89
CA ASP A 75 5.29 -0.45 -18.66
C ASP A 75 4.70 -0.25 -20.06
N THR A 76 4.60 -1.34 -20.82
CA THR A 76 4.08 -1.32 -22.20
C THR A 76 2.59 -1.00 -22.28
N ALA A 77 1.85 -1.10 -21.17
CA ALA A 77 0.44 -0.72 -21.06
C ALA A 77 0.26 0.73 -20.59
N GLY A 78 1.35 1.47 -20.36
CA GLY A 78 1.29 2.85 -19.87
C GLY A 78 1.09 2.96 -18.36
N GLN A 79 1.31 1.88 -17.59
CA GLN A 79 1.15 1.87 -16.14
C GLN A 79 2.49 1.99 -15.41
N LEU A 80 2.48 2.57 -14.22
CA LEU A 80 3.64 2.49 -13.33
C LEU A 80 4.01 1.04 -13.02
N ALA A 81 5.31 0.75 -13.10
CA ALA A 81 5.87 -0.55 -12.77
C ALA A 81 7.15 -0.40 -11.95
N ALA A 82 7.32 -1.30 -10.98
CA ALA A 82 8.53 -1.48 -10.19
C ALA A 82 8.64 -2.97 -9.81
N PRO A 83 9.84 -3.48 -9.46
CA PRO A 83 10.00 -4.86 -9.01
C PRO A 83 9.15 -5.13 -7.77
N ILE A 84 8.45 -6.27 -7.74
CA ILE A 84 7.51 -6.62 -6.66
C ILE A 84 8.16 -6.53 -5.27
N PHE A 85 9.38 -7.04 -5.13
CA PHE A 85 10.11 -7.06 -3.85
C PHE A 85 10.61 -5.67 -3.40
N GLU A 86 10.57 -4.68 -4.28
CA GLU A 86 10.92 -3.29 -4.00
C GLU A 86 9.70 -2.47 -3.55
N LEU A 87 8.47 -2.89 -3.89
CA LEU A 87 7.23 -2.17 -3.58
C LEU A 87 7.07 -1.78 -2.09
N PRO A 88 7.44 -2.63 -1.11
CA PRO A 88 7.38 -2.25 0.30
C PRO A 88 8.15 -0.98 0.66
N LYS A 89 9.14 -0.57 -0.14
CA LYS A 89 9.87 0.68 0.09
C LYS A 89 8.97 1.91 -0.03
N ALA A 90 7.93 1.87 -0.86
CA ALA A 90 6.96 2.96 -0.96
C ALA A 90 6.19 3.20 0.35
N VAL A 91 6.02 2.16 1.19
CA VAL A 91 5.43 2.29 2.54
C VAL A 91 6.32 3.15 3.44
N GLY A 92 7.60 2.79 3.54
CA GLY A 92 8.57 3.55 4.31
C GLY A 92 8.81 4.96 3.75
N GLY A 93 8.68 5.12 2.44
CA GLY A 93 8.69 6.41 1.78
C GLY A 93 7.51 7.30 2.15
N LEU A 94 6.29 6.76 2.09
CA LEU A 94 5.06 7.45 2.48
C LEU A 94 5.18 7.96 3.94
N ARG A 95 5.65 7.12 4.86
CA ARG A 95 5.93 7.49 6.26
C ARG A 95 6.85 8.70 6.43
N ARG A 96 7.80 8.91 5.52
CA ARG A 96 8.75 10.03 5.58
C ARG A 96 8.21 11.32 4.99
N ILE A 97 7.27 11.23 4.03
CA ILE A 97 6.84 12.40 3.24
C ILE A 97 5.45 12.91 3.61
N ASP A 98 4.67 12.14 4.37
CA ASP A 98 3.27 12.42 4.62
C ASP A 98 2.93 12.25 6.13
N PRO A 99 2.50 13.31 6.82
CA PRO A 99 2.13 13.22 8.23
C PRO A 99 0.88 12.36 8.47
N GLU A 100 0.03 12.16 7.46
CA GLU A 100 -1.17 11.31 7.52
C GLU A 100 -0.90 9.87 7.07
N ALA A 101 0.38 9.49 6.89
CA ALA A 101 0.76 8.18 6.36
C ALA A 101 0.12 7.02 7.14
N ARG A 102 0.01 7.12 8.47
CA ARG A 102 -0.61 6.08 9.29
C ARG A 102 -2.03 5.77 8.82
N GLU A 103 -2.88 6.79 8.71
CA GLU A 103 -4.28 6.62 8.32
C GLU A 103 -4.40 6.08 6.89
N LYS A 104 -3.54 6.55 5.99
CA LYS A 104 -3.49 6.10 4.59
C LYS A 104 -3.07 4.64 4.45
N LEU A 105 -2.15 4.16 5.29
CA LEU A 105 -1.75 2.75 5.31
C LEU A 105 -2.85 1.87 5.92
N VAL A 106 -3.58 2.36 6.93
CA VAL A 106 -4.79 1.71 7.42
C VAL A 106 -5.84 1.62 6.31
N ASP A 107 -6.07 2.70 5.56
CA ASP A 107 -7.00 2.71 4.42
C ASP A 107 -6.60 1.70 3.34
N PHE A 108 -5.30 1.57 3.05
CA PHE A 108 -4.80 0.55 2.13
C PHE A 108 -5.08 -0.86 2.62
N LEU A 109 -4.81 -1.16 3.89
CA LEU A 109 -5.07 -2.46 4.50
C LEU A 109 -6.55 -2.81 4.54
N VAL A 110 -7.40 -1.85 4.94
CA VAL A 110 -8.86 -2.05 5.05
C VAL A 110 -9.51 -2.16 3.67
N GLY A 111 -9.08 -1.32 2.73
CA GLY A 111 -9.60 -1.29 1.37
C GLY A 111 -9.27 -2.53 0.56
N GLN A 112 -8.20 -3.26 0.92
CA GLN A 112 -7.74 -4.46 0.22
C GLN A 112 -7.86 -5.74 1.06
N ARG A 113 -8.69 -5.73 2.10
CA ARG A 113 -8.90 -6.86 3.02
C ARG A 113 -9.33 -8.17 2.35
N GLU A 114 -10.00 -8.08 1.19
CA GLU A 114 -10.42 -9.25 0.41
C GLU A 114 -9.24 -9.92 -0.30
N VAL A 115 -8.17 -9.17 -0.59
CA VAL A 115 -6.91 -9.72 -1.11
C VAL A 115 -6.17 -10.40 0.03
N MET A 116 -6.01 -9.70 1.16
CA MET A 116 -5.39 -10.25 2.36
C MET A 116 -5.84 -9.49 3.61
N SER A 117 -6.22 -10.23 4.64
CA SER A 117 -6.57 -9.71 5.95
C SER A 117 -5.62 -10.26 7.02
N TYR A 118 -5.32 -9.45 8.03
CA TYR A 118 -4.44 -9.82 9.12
C TYR A 118 -5.20 -10.01 10.43
N THR A 119 -4.57 -10.73 11.35
CA THR A 119 -4.99 -10.84 12.74
C THR A 119 -3.82 -10.39 13.62
N PRO A 120 -4.08 -9.88 14.84
CA PRO A 120 -3.03 -9.49 15.78
C PRO A 120 -2.01 -10.60 16.07
#